data_AF-X1UBT6-F1
#
_entry.id   AF-X1UBT6-F1
#
_cell.length_a   1.000
_cell.length_b   1.000
_cell.length_c   1.000
_cell.angle_alpha   90.00
_cell.angle_beta   90.00
_cell.angle_gamma   90.00
#
_symmetry.space_group_name_H-M   'P 1'
#
loop_
_entity.id
_entity.type
_entity.pdbx_description
1 polymer ?
#
loop_
_entity_poly.entity_id
_entity_poly.type
_entity_poly.pdbx_seq_one_letter_code
_entity_poly.pdbx_strand_id
1 'polypeptide(L)'
;MAKKILYIFISFLLIQLFLFNACKSDGDSNIRDDFEIPEDVISEGVMEIAQESMEDIVENISSPIEMAALVQSLGVPYSRKYLAPTKNVDDYITSQSKAFNLGVFGADLGYLNMYNRTAAVIDYITAIKTLADGINVGQFFDFTTLKRLATNNQNLDSLMYISVHSFNLMDTYLRENNRSNLSALIIAGVWVEGLYLATQVAKERPDDRIAESIGEQQIILNQLMIVLNNYKKDKFITNLI
;
A
#
# COMPACT_ATOMS: atom_id res chain seq x y z
N MET A 1 -9.33 -59.59 18.38
CA MET A 1 -9.52 -58.24 17.80
C MET A 1 -8.50 -57.21 18.29
N ALA A 2 -8.20 -57.13 19.59
CA ALA A 2 -7.25 -56.15 20.15
C ALA A 2 -5.83 -56.16 19.54
N LYS A 3 -5.26 -57.33 19.23
CA LYS A 3 -3.92 -57.42 18.61
C LYS A 3 -3.85 -56.83 17.19
N LYS A 4 -4.90 -56.99 16.38
CA LYS A 4 -4.96 -56.41 15.02
C LYS A 4 -5.07 -54.88 15.05
N ILE A 5 -5.80 -54.34 16.02
CA ILE A 5 -5.92 -52.88 16.23
C ILE A 5 -4.58 -52.28 16.69
N LEU A 6 -3.83 -53.00 17.53
CA LEU A 6 -2.50 -52.59 17.96
C LEU A 6 -1.49 -52.54 16.81
N TYR A 7 -1.51 -53.51 15.89
CA TYR A 7 -0.63 -53.49 14.71
C TYR A 7 -0.98 -52.37 13.72
N ILE A 8 -2.27 -52.03 13.58
CA ILE A 8 -2.71 -50.90 12.75
C ILE A 8 -2.23 -49.57 13.36
N PHE A 9 -2.30 -49.42 14.69
CA PHE A 9 -1.81 -48.22 15.38
C PHE A 9 -0.28 -48.07 15.29
N ILE A 10 0.47 -49.16 15.42
CA ILE A 10 1.94 -49.17 15.27
C ILE A 10 2.35 -48.87 13.82
N SER A 11 1.61 -49.39 12.85
CA SER A 11 1.82 -49.09 11.42
C SER A 11 1.56 -47.62 11.10
N PHE A 12 0.56 -47.00 11.71
CA PHE A 12 0.24 -45.58 11.49
C PHE A 12 1.29 -44.66 12.13
N LEU A 13 1.86 -45.04 13.28
CA LEU A 13 2.91 -44.28 13.97
C LEU A 13 4.26 -44.33 13.23
N LEU A 14 4.58 -45.47 12.58
CA LEU A 14 5.82 -45.63 11.79
C LEU A 14 5.80 -44.86 10.46
N ILE A 15 4.63 -44.61 9.88
CA ILE A 15 4.49 -43.84 8.63
C ILE A 15 4.70 -42.33 8.86
N GLN A 16 4.40 -41.82 10.06
CA GLN A 16 4.62 -40.42 10.42
C GLN A 16 6.10 -40.06 10.65
N LEU A 17 6.98 -41.05 10.87
CA LEU A 17 8.42 -40.82 11.03
C LEU A 17 9.19 -40.65 9.70
N PHE A 18 8.56 -40.89 8.54
CA PHE A 18 9.21 -40.80 7.23
C PHE A 18 8.93 -39.50 6.45
N LEU A 19 8.18 -38.54 7.02
CA LEU A 19 7.79 -37.30 6.32
C LEU A 19 8.59 -36.04 6.73
N PHE A 20 9.66 -36.17 7.52
CA PHE A 20 10.47 -35.01 7.98
C PHE A 20 11.93 -34.96 7.46
N ASN A 21 12.29 -35.70 6.41
CA ASN A 21 13.62 -35.60 5.80
C ASN A 21 13.55 -35.47 4.27
N ALA A 22 12.99 -34.36 3.79
CA ALA A 22 13.03 -34.00 2.38
C ALA A 22 13.08 -32.48 2.19
N CYS A 23 14.20 -31.87 2.58
CA CYS A 23 14.84 -30.81 1.79
C CYS A 23 16.26 -30.55 2.34
N LYS A 24 17.23 -31.25 1.75
CA LYS A 24 18.66 -30.95 1.85
C LYS A 24 19.06 -30.45 0.47
N SER A 25 19.32 -29.15 0.35
CA SER A 25 19.98 -28.55 -0.82
C SER A 25 21.39 -28.23 -0.40
N ASP A 26 22.32 -29.12 -0.78
CA ASP A 26 23.74 -28.80 -0.92
C ASP A 26 23.89 -28.00 -2.22
N GLY A 27 24.53 -26.83 -2.12
CA GLY A 27 24.85 -25.93 -3.22
C GLY A 27 26.01 -25.05 -2.79
N ASP A 28 27.20 -25.65 -2.76
CA ASP A 28 28.48 -24.95 -2.61
C ASP A 28 28.79 -24.18 -3.90
N SER A 29 28.83 -22.85 -3.80
CA SER A 29 29.65 -22.02 -4.66
C SER A 29 30.20 -20.87 -3.83
N ASN A 30 31.38 -21.10 -3.27
CA ASN A 30 32.29 -20.08 -2.77
C ASN A 30 32.54 -18.99 -3.83
N ILE A 31 32.00 -17.79 -3.62
CA ILE A 31 32.67 -16.53 -3.95
C ILE A 31 32.49 -15.61 -2.74
N ARG A 32 33.49 -15.62 -1.86
CA ARG A 32 33.72 -14.53 -0.91
C ARG A 32 34.45 -13.43 -1.67
N ASP A 33 33.73 -12.43 -2.13
CA ASP A 33 34.31 -11.10 -2.27
C ASP A 33 34.24 -10.47 -0.88
N ASP A 34 35.36 -10.56 -0.18
CA ASP A 34 35.62 -9.82 1.04
C ASP A 34 35.93 -8.36 0.65
N PHE A 35 34.87 -7.58 0.49
CA PHE A 35 34.94 -6.13 0.53
C PHE A 35 33.97 -5.69 1.62
N GLU A 36 34.44 -5.69 2.87
CA GLU A 36 33.74 -5.10 4.00
C GLU A 36 33.62 -3.58 3.77
N ILE A 37 32.56 -3.17 3.08
CA ILE A 37 32.10 -1.79 3.10
C ILE A 37 31.47 -1.54 4.48
N PRO A 38 31.87 -0.48 5.21
CA PRO A 38 31.27 -0.14 6.49
C PRO A 38 29.73 -0.06 6.37
N GLU A 39 29.00 -0.72 7.28
CA GLU A 39 27.53 -0.74 7.32
C GLU A 39 26.90 0.67 7.29
N ASP A 40 27.59 1.68 7.83
CA ASP A 40 27.14 3.09 7.80
C ASP A 40 27.10 3.66 6.38
N VAL A 41 28.03 3.29 5.50
CA VAL A 41 28.08 3.77 4.11
C VAL A 41 26.97 3.09 3.27
N ILE A 42 26.58 1.86 3.63
CA ILE A 42 25.43 1.16 3.04
C ILE A 42 24.11 1.81 3.51
N SER A 43 24.01 2.21 4.78
CA SER A 43 22.81 2.80 5.35
C SER A 43 22.43 4.15 4.72
N GLU A 44 23.40 5.04 4.48
CA GLU A 44 23.12 6.35 3.84
C GLU A 44 22.72 6.19 2.37
N GLY A 45 23.47 5.40 1.59
CA GLY A 45 23.15 5.16 0.18
C GLY A 45 21.83 4.43 -0.04
N VAL A 46 21.47 3.47 0.82
CA VAL A 46 20.17 2.78 0.75
C VAL A 46 19.02 3.72 1.11
N MET A 47 19.23 4.67 2.03
CA MET A 47 18.22 5.66 2.39
C MET A 47 18.00 6.69 1.28
N GLU A 48 19.06 7.11 0.60
CA GLU A 48 18.98 8.00 -0.56
C GLU A 48 18.23 7.33 -1.73
N ILE A 49 18.54 6.07 -2.04
CA ILE A 49 17.84 5.29 -3.08
C ILE A 49 16.34 5.11 -2.73
N ALA A 50 16.02 4.87 -1.46
CA ALA A 50 14.63 4.77 -1.01
C ALA A 50 13.89 6.11 -1.14
N GLN A 51 14.58 7.23 -0.96
CA GLN A 51 14.01 8.55 -1.17
C GLN A 51 13.77 8.84 -2.65
N GLU A 52 14.74 8.58 -3.52
CA GLU A 52 14.58 8.71 -4.98
C GLU A 52 13.42 7.84 -5.47
N SER A 53 13.32 6.59 -5.00
CA SER A 53 12.21 5.70 -5.33
C SER A 53 10.86 6.24 -4.84
N MET A 54 10.82 6.94 -3.70
CA MET A 54 9.60 7.58 -3.21
C MET A 54 9.18 8.75 -4.09
N GLU A 55 10.14 9.59 -4.48
CA GLU A 55 9.93 10.72 -5.39
C GLU A 55 9.42 10.23 -6.74
N ASP A 56 10.05 9.20 -7.32
CA ASP A 56 9.60 8.55 -8.55
C ASP A 56 8.15 8.07 -8.48
N ILE A 57 7.74 7.40 -7.40
CA ILE A 57 6.35 6.93 -7.24
C ILE A 57 5.37 8.11 -7.26
N VAL A 58 5.73 9.20 -6.58
CA VAL A 58 4.89 10.40 -6.48
C VAL A 58 4.84 11.16 -7.81
N GLU A 59 5.94 11.24 -8.54
CA GLU A 59 6.02 11.91 -9.85
C GLU A 59 5.29 11.13 -10.96
N ASN A 60 5.25 9.81 -10.86
CA ASN A 60 4.54 8.94 -11.82
C ASN A 60 3.01 8.89 -11.63
N ILE A 61 2.43 9.93 -11.03
CA ILE A 61 0.98 10.04 -10.77
C ILE A 61 0.12 9.99 -12.04
N SER A 62 0.72 10.24 -13.21
CA SER A 62 0.09 10.06 -14.52
C SER A 62 -0.51 8.67 -14.73
N SER A 63 0.15 7.61 -14.25
CA SER A 63 -0.34 6.23 -14.41
C SER A 63 -1.66 5.97 -13.64
N PRO A 64 -1.77 6.33 -12.34
CA PRO A 64 -3.05 6.32 -11.63
C PRO A 64 -4.18 7.13 -12.32
N ILE A 65 -3.86 8.26 -12.96
CA ILE A 65 -4.85 9.08 -13.67
C ILE A 65 -5.37 8.35 -14.91
N GLU A 66 -4.46 7.80 -15.72
CA GLU A 66 -4.80 7.03 -16.91
C GLU A 66 -5.68 5.84 -16.55
N MET A 67 -5.35 5.15 -15.46
CA MET A 67 -6.16 4.08 -14.93
C MET A 67 -7.56 4.57 -14.51
N ALA A 68 -7.66 5.68 -13.78
CA ALA A 68 -8.94 6.27 -13.39
C ALA A 68 -9.80 6.69 -14.60
N ALA A 69 -9.18 7.29 -15.62
CA ALA A 69 -9.83 7.66 -16.87
C ALA A 69 -10.32 6.43 -17.64
N LEU A 70 -9.50 5.37 -17.70
CA LEU A 70 -9.88 4.10 -18.29
C LEU A 70 -11.08 3.49 -17.57
N VAL A 71 -11.05 3.41 -16.23
CA VAL A 71 -12.16 2.91 -15.41
C VAL A 71 -13.47 3.67 -15.71
N GLN A 72 -13.42 5.00 -15.79
CA GLN A 72 -14.59 5.80 -16.19
C GLN A 72 -15.05 5.48 -17.62
N SER A 73 -14.13 5.34 -18.56
CA SER A 73 -14.45 5.06 -19.98
C SER A 73 -15.12 3.71 -20.19
N LEU A 74 -14.86 2.74 -19.31
CA LEU A 74 -15.49 1.41 -19.33
C LEU A 74 -16.95 1.44 -18.84
N GLY A 75 -17.40 2.56 -18.28
CA GLY A 75 -18.79 2.74 -17.84
C GLY A 75 -19.18 1.85 -16.65
N VAL A 76 -18.20 1.33 -15.90
CA VAL A 76 -18.47 0.49 -14.74
C VAL A 76 -19.18 1.33 -13.67
N PRO A 77 -20.32 0.89 -13.12
CA PRO A 77 -21.06 1.68 -12.15
C PRO A 77 -20.32 1.79 -10.82
N TYR A 78 -20.50 2.93 -10.15
CA TYR A 78 -20.05 3.13 -8.78
C TYR A 78 -20.56 2.02 -7.85
N SER A 79 -19.67 1.49 -7.01
CA SER A 79 -20.03 0.58 -5.92
C SER A 79 -19.45 1.06 -4.59
N ARG A 80 -20.32 1.30 -3.61
CA ARG A 80 -19.90 1.58 -2.22
C ARG A 80 -19.17 0.39 -1.59
N LYS A 81 -19.40 -0.84 -2.08
CA LYS A 81 -18.80 -2.05 -1.52
C LYS A 81 -17.29 -2.12 -1.73
N TYR A 82 -16.75 -1.32 -2.64
CA TYR A 82 -15.32 -1.25 -2.90
C TYR A 82 -14.61 -0.29 -1.96
N LEU A 83 -15.32 0.53 -1.19
CA LEU A 83 -14.67 1.52 -0.34
C LEU A 83 -14.39 0.95 1.05
N ALA A 84 -13.27 1.37 1.64
CA ALA A 84 -12.94 1.09 3.03
C ALA A 84 -13.98 1.72 3.96
N PRO A 85 -14.58 1.00 4.93
CA PRO A 85 -15.62 1.56 5.79
C PRO A 85 -15.08 2.63 6.76
N THR A 86 -15.58 3.86 6.65
CA THR A 86 -15.18 5.00 7.53
C THR A 86 -15.46 4.77 9.01
N LYS A 87 -16.42 3.91 9.35
CA LYS A 87 -16.73 3.52 10.74
C LYS A 87 -15.57 2.81 11.45
N ASN A 88 -14.60 2.27 10.72
CA ASN A 88 -13.46 1.55 11.27
C ASN A 88 -12.31 2.50 11.67
N VAL A 89 -12.44 3.80 11.43
CA VAL A 89 -11.36 4.78 11.69
C VAL A 89 -10.85 4.74 13.12
N ASP A 90 -11.75 4.57 14.08
CA ASP A 90 -11.41 4.52 15.50
C ASP A 90 -10.73 3.18 15.91
N ASP A 91 -10.81 2.15 15.06
CA ASP A 91 -10.16 0.85 15.30
C ASP A 91 -8.65 0.90 14.95
N TYR A 92 -8.20 1.91 14.21
CA TYR A 92 -6.79 2.07 13.86
C TYR A 92 -6.02 2.74 15.00
N ILE A 93 -5.39 1.94 15.85
CA ILE A 93 -4.75 2.44 17.08
C ILE A 93 -3.31 2.93 16.83
N THR A 94 -2.50 2.14 16.13
CA THR A 94 -1.06 2.39 15.97
C THR A 94 -0.79 3.43 14.89
N SER A 95 0.34 4.15 14.99
CA SER A 95 0.75 5.11 13.97
C SER A 95 0.89 4.47 12.59
N GLN A 96 1.41 3.25 12.52
CA GLN A 96 1.54 2.49 11.28
C GLN A 96 0.16 2.17 10.66
N SER A 97 -0.79 1.69 11.47
CA SER A 97 -2.14 1.39 10.98
C SER A 97 -2.87 2.64 10.50
N LYS A 98 -2.70 3.77 11.21
CA LYS A 98 -3.26 5.06 10.80
C LYS A 98 -2.63 5.58 9.52
N ALA A 99 -1.30 5.49 9.38
CA ALA A 99 -0.57 5.92 8.20
C ALA A 99 -0.98 5.10 6.96
N PHE A 100 -1.02 3.77 7.07
CA PHE A 100 -1.48 2.92 5.98
C PHE A 100 -2.92 3.26 5.56
N ASN A 101 -3.83 3.36 6.52
CA ASN A 101 -5.23 3.67 6.21
C ASN A 101 -5.44 5.12 5.77
N LEU A 102 -4.57 6.06 6.14
CA LEU A 102 -4.61 7.41 5.58
C LEU A 102 -4.42 7.37 4.06
N GLY A 103 -3.52 6.53 3.57
CA GLY A 103 -3.34 6.26 2.15
C GLY A 103 -4.56 5.61 1.49
N VAL A 104 -5.09 4.55 2.10
CA VAL A 104 -6.30 3.84 1.64
C VAL A 104 -7.47 4.82 1.46
N PHE A 105 -7.75 5.62 2.49
CA PHE A 105 -8.85 6.58 2.46
C PHE A 105 -8.61 7.73 1.46
N GLY A 106 -7.35 8.07 1.18
CA GLY A 106 -6.96 8.99 0.12
C GLY A 106 -7.31 8.46 -1.28
N ALA A 107 -7.03 7.18 -1.55
CA ALA A 107 -7.42 6.53 -2.80
C ALA A 107 -8.95 6.45 -2.95
N ASP A 108 -9.65 6.09 -1.88
CA ASP A 108 -11.12 6.07 -1.84
C ASP A 108 -11.74 7.44 -2.10
N LEU A 109 -11.12 8.52 -1.59
CA LEU A 109 -11.55 9.88 -1.87
C LEU A 109 -11.44 10.20 -3.37
N GLY A 110 -10.38 9.74 -4.03
CA GLY A 110 -10.22 9.81 -5.48
C GLY A 110 -11.34 9.07 -6.23
N TYR A 111 -11.65 7.84 -5.83
CA TYR A 111 -12.74 7.05 -6.41
C TYR A 111 -14.11 7.73 -6.24
N LEU A 112 -14.38 8.29 -5.06
CA LEU A 112 -15.59 9.06 -4.80
C LEU A 112 -15.70 10.31 -5.67
N ASN A 113 -14.60 11.04 -5.84
CA ASN A 113 -14.55 12.22 -6.71
C ASN A 113 -14.81 11.84 -8.17
N MET A 114 -14.12 10.79 -8.66
CA MET A 114 -14.27 10.23 -10.00
C MET A 114 -15.74 9.89 -10.33
N TYR A 115 -16.46 9.30 -9.37
CA TYR A 115 -17.87 8.94 -9.52
C TYR A 115 -18.87 10.01 -9.07
N ASN A 116 -18.44 11.25 -8.78
CA ASN A 116 -19.33 12.34 -8.35
C ASN A 116 -20.16 12.01 -7.09
N ARG A 117 -19.61 11.26 -6.13
CA ARG A 117 -20.31 10.84 -4.91
C ARG A 117 -20.09 11.80 -3.75
N THR A 118 -20.53 13.04 -3.95
CA THR A 118 -20.33 14.17 -3.03
C THR A 118 -20.87 13.95 -1.61
N ALA A 119 -21.96 13.19 -1.45
CA ALA A 119 -22.53 12.89 -0.14
C ALA A 119 -21.59 12.09 0.76
N ALA A 120 -20.81 11.15 0.19
CA ALA A 120 -19.89 10.32 0.96
C ALA A 120 -18.52 10.99 1.17
N VAL A 121 -18.13 11.96 0.33
CA VAL A 121 -16.85 12.67 0.41
C VAL A 121 -16.60 13.30 1.78
N ILE A 122 -17.65 13.80 2.45
CA ILE A 122 -17.52 14.42 3.78
C ILE A 122 -17.03 13.40 4.81
N ASP A 123 -17.61 12.21 4.84
CA ASP A 123 -17.25 11.16 5.80
C ASP A 123 -15.78 10.74 5.62
N TYR A 124 -15.32 10.64 4.37
CA TYR A 124 -13.93 10.28 4.06
C TYR A 124 -12.95 11.39 4.41
N ILE A 125 -13.28 12.66 4.18
CA ILE A 125 -12.42 13.77 4.62
C ILE A 125 -12.33 13.83 6.15
N THR A 126 -13.43 13.58 6.85
CA THR A 126 -13.41 13.50 8.32
C THR A 126 -12.54 12.33 8.78
N ALA A 127 -12.65 11.16 8.16
CA ALA A 127 -11.77 10.03 8.43
C ALA A 127 -10.29 10.35 8.19
N ILE A 128 -9.94 10.89 7.02
CA ILE A 128 -8.58 11.34 6.66
C ILE A 128 -8.05 12.31 7.72
N LYS A 129 -8.86 13.29 8.14
CA LYS A 129 -8.49 14.23 9.19
C LYS A 129 -8.18 13.51 10.50
N THR A 130 -9.05 12.62 10.97
CA THR A 130 -8.83 11.86 12.20
C THR A 130 -7.54 11.03 12.14
N LEU A 131 -7.25 10.38 11.00
CA LEU A 131 -6.03 9.60 10.82
C LEU A 131 -4.78 10.48 10.79
N ALA A 132 -4.83 11.59 10.05
CA ALA A 132 -3.74 12.56 9.95
C ALA A 132 -3.43 13.23 11.29
N ASP A 133 -4.44 13.66 12.03
CA ASP A 133 -4.29 14.18 13.39
C ASP A 133 -3.72 13.10 14.32
N GLY A 134 -4.18 11.85 14.18
CA GLY A 134 -3.72 10.71 14.97
C GLY A 134 -2.25 10.30 14.76
N ILE A 135 -1.58 10.83 13.74
CA ILE A 135 -0.13 10.70 13.50
C ILE A 135 0.59 12.06 13.50
N ASN A 136 -0.06 13.14 13.95
CA ASN A 136 0.48 14.50 14.05
C ASN A 136 0.91 15.12 12.71
N VAL A 137 0.15 14.89 11.64
CA VAL A 137 0.42 15.45 10.30
C VAL A 137 -0.77 16.22 9.72
N GLY A 138 -1.88 16.35 10.44
CA GLY A 138 -3.08 17.07 9.98
C GLY A 138 -2.83 18.53 9.59
N GLN A 139 -1.80 19.17 10.17
CA GLN A 139 -1.40 20.55 9.85
C GLN A 139 -0.91 20.76 8.40
N PHE A 140 -0.52 19.69 7.70
CA PHE A 140 -0.07 19.77 6.30
C PHE A 140 -1.23 19.67 5.29
N PHE A 141 -2.45 19.46 5.78
CA PHE A 141 -3.66 19.36 4.97
C PHE A 141 -4.52 20.62 5.11
N ASP A 142 -4.81 21.28 3.98
CA ASP A 142 -5.91 22.24 3.92
C ASP A 142 -7.23 21.48 3.70
N PHE A 143 -7.82 20.97 4.79
CA PHE A 143 -9.07 20.22 4.74
C PHE A 143 -10.25 21.03 4.18
N THR A 144 -10.21 22.36 4.26
CA THR A 144 -11.25 23.22 3.70
C THR A 144 -11.18 23.20 2.18
N THR A 145 -9.98 23.41 1.63
CA THR A 145 -9.74 23.34 0.19
C THR A 145 -9.94 21.91 -0.32
N LEU A 146 -9.44 20.90 0.39
CA LEU A 146 -9.63 19.49 0.05
C LEU A 146 -11.11 19.12 -0.08
N LYS A 147 -11.95 19.55 0.87
CA LYS A 147 -13.41 19.36 0.81
C LYS A 147 -14.05 20.03 -0.39
N ARG A 148 -13.68 21.28 -0.65
CA ARG A 148 -14.21 22.03 -1.80
C ARG A 148 -13.85 21.36 -3.12
N LEU A 149 -12.61 20.88 -3.26
CA LEU A 149 -12.14 20.24 -4.49
C LEU A 149 -12.73 18.83 -4.65
N ALA A 150 -12.74 18.01 -3.59
CA ALA A 150 -13.24 16.63 -3.65
C ALA A 150 -14.75 16.54 -3.91
N THR A 151 -15.52 17.58 -3.58
CA THR A 151 -16.97 17.65 -3.86
C THR A 151 -17.29 18.13 -5.28
N ASN A 152 -16.29 18.41 -6.12
CA ASN A 152 -16.46 18.83 -7.52
C ASN A 152 -15.48 18.07 -8.44
N ASN A 153 -16.01 17.24 -9.34
CA ASN A 153 -15.20 16.39 -10.24
C ASN A 153 -14.45 17.15 -11.35
N GLN A 154 -14.75 18.42 -11.58
CA GLN A 154 -14.03 19.23 -12.57
C GLN A 154 -12.65 19.67 -12.08
N ASN A 155 -12.33 19.38 -10.82
CA ASN A 155 -11.11 19.83 -10.17
C ASN A 155 -10.13 18.68 -9.88
N LEU A 156 -10.16 17.59 -10.64
CA LEU A 156 -9.29 16.43 -10.39
C LEU A 156 -7.80 16.83 -10.34
N ASP A 157 -7.34 17.64 -11.29
CA ASP A 157 -5.96 18.13 -11.34
C ASP A 157 -5.61 18.97 -10.11
N SER A 158 -6.54 19.82 -9.67
CA SER A 158 -6.34 20.63 -8.46
C SER A 158 -6.35 19.79 -7.19
N LEU A 159 -7.27 18.82 -7.09
CA LEU A 159 -7.37 17.89 -5.97
C LEU A 159 -6.08 17.07 -5.83
N MET A 160 -5.54 16.64 -6.96
CA MET A 160 -4.29 15.91 -7.04
C MET A 160 -3.10 16.76 -6.66
N TYR A 161 -2.99 17.96 -7.25
CA TYR A 161 -1.92 18.90 -6.92
C TYR A 161 -1.84 19.18 -5.43
N ILE A 162 -2.98 19.47 -4.77
CA ILE A 162 -2.97 19.72 -3.33
C ILE A 162 -2.65 18.45 -2.53
N SER A 163 -3.02 17.26 -3.02
CA SER A 163 -2.76 16.00 -2.32
C SER A 163 -1.28 15.65 -2.37
N VAL A 164 -0.64 15.79 -3.53
CA VAL A 164 0.81 15.62 -3.70
C VAL A 164 1.57 16.68 -2.89
N HIS A 165 1.12 17.93 -2.93
CA HIS A 165 1.74 19.00 -2.15
C HIS A 165 1.67 18.72 -0.65
N SER A 166 0.50 18.35 -0.13
CA SER A 166 0.32 17.95 1.28
C SER A 166 1.16 16.73 1.63
N PHE A 167 1.27 15.74 0.73
CA PHE A 167 2.13 14.58 0.93
C PHE A 167 3.59 14.98 1.06
N ASN A 168 4.13 15.79 0.15
CA ASN A 168 5.55 16.19 0.17
C ASN A 168 5.92 17.00 1.42
N LEU A 169 5.02 17.90 1.88
CA LEU A 169 5.22 18.65 3.13
C LEU A 169 5.24 17.72 4.35
N MET A 170 4.29 16.80 4.41
CA MET A 170 4.20 15.81 5.47
C MET A 170 5.41 14.85 5.45
N ASP A 171 5.83 14.38 4.28
CA ASP A 171 6.97 13.48 4.13
C ASP A 171 8.25 14.13 4.63
N THR A 172 8.50 15.37 4.22
CA THR A 172 9.64 16.17 4.71
C THR A 172 9.63 16.23 6.23
N TYR A 173 8.48 16.57 6.84
CA TYR A 173 8.34 16.61 8.29
C TYR A 173 8.57 15.25 8.95
N LEU A 174 7.98 14.18 8.42
CA LEU A 174 8.15 12.83 8.98
C LEU A 174 9.61 12.38 8.91
N ARG A 175 10.31 12.71 7.81
CA ARG A 175 11.73 12.41 7.63
C ARG A 175 12.61 13.16 8.63
N GLU A 176 12.42 14.46 8.78
CA GLU A 176 13.15 15.27 9.77
C GLU A 176 12.93 14.80 11.21
N ASN A 177 11.82 14.10 11.47
CA ASN A 177 11.47 13.56 12.78
C ASN A 177 11.73 12.05 12.93
N ASN A 178 12.51 11.42 12.05
CA ASN A 178 12.83 9.98 12.07
C ASN A 178 11.60 9.06 12.02
N ARG A 179 10.57 9.47 11.28
CA ARG A 179 9.28 8.77 11.12
C ARG A 179 8.95 8.48 9.64
N SER A 180 9.95 8.42 8.77
CA SER A 180 9.81 8.17 7.33
C SER A 180 9.10 6.85 6.99
N ASN A 181 9.14 5.87 7.90
CA ASN A 181 8.36 4.63 7.77
C ASN A 181 6.85 4.90 7.63
N LEU A 182 6.34 6.01 8.19
CA LEU A 182 4.94 6.38 8.04
C LEU A 182 4.63 6.91 6.63
N SER A 183 5.53 7.69 6.01
CA SER A 183 5.38 8.11 4.61
C SER A 183 5.31 6.90 3.68
N ALA A 184 6.21 5.93 3.89
CA ALA A 184 6.24 4.67 3.15
C ALA A 184 4.92 3.90 3.26
N LEU A 185 4.34 3.84 4.47
CA LEU A 185 3.05 3.21 4.70
C LEU A 185 1.88 3.95 4.06
N ILE A 186 1.90 5.28 4.03
CA ILE A 186 0.85 6.07 3.36
C ILE A 186 0.84 5.76 1.87
N ILE A 187 1.98 5.79 1.20
CA ILE A 187 2.06 5.46 -0.24
C ILE A 187 1.72 3.99 -0.49
N ALA A 188 2.16 3.07 0.36
CA ALA A 188 1.74 1.68 0.27
C ALA A 188 0.21 1.52 0.38
N GLY A 189 -0.43 2.25 1.28
CA GLY A 189 -1.89 2.27 1.43
C GLY A 189 -2.61 2.79 0.19
N VAL A 190 -2.12 3.89 -0.40
CA VAL A 190 -2.65 4.44 -1.66
C VAL A 190 -2.53 3.41 -2.79
N TRP A 191 -1.36 2.79 -2.94
CA TRP A 191 -1.09 1.83 -4.01
C TRP A 191 -1.93 0.57 -3.87
N VAL A 192 -2.00 -0.01 -2.67
CA VAL A 192 -2.79 -1.22 -2.40
C VAL A 192 -4.28 -0.97 -2.67
N GLU A 193 -4.83 0.14 -2.19
CA GLU A 193 -6.24 0.46 -2.40
C GLU A 193 -6.53 0.77 -3.88
N GLY A 194 -5.68 1.54 -4.54
CA GLY A 194 -5.80 1.83 -5.98
C GLY A 194 -5.82 0.56 -6.83
N LEU A 195 -4.90 -0.36 -6.57
CA LEU A 195 -4.85 -1.66 -7.23
C LEU A 195 -6.10 -2.51 -6.89
N TYR A 196 -6.53 -2.52 -5.63
CA TYR A 196 -7.76 -3.20 -5.23
C TYR A 196 -8.97 -2.69 -6.02
N LEU A 197 -9.18 -1.37 -6.07
CA LEU A 197 -10.27 -0.75 -6.81
C LEU A 197 -10.24 -1.14 -8.30
N ALA A 198 -9.08 -1.06 -8.93
CA ALA A 198 -8.91 -1.46 -10.33
C ALA A 198 -9.25 -2.92 -10.58
N THR A 199 -8.80 -3.82 -9.70
CA THR A 199 -9.14 -5.26 -9.82
C THR A 199 -10.62 -5.53 -9.61
N GLN A 200 -11.33 -4.76 -8.78
CA GLN A 200 -12.79 -4.88 -8.66
C GLN A 200 -13.49 -4.45 -9.95
N VAL A 201 -13.04 -3.36 -10.57
CA VAL A 201 -13.56 -2.89 -11.87
C VAL A 201 -13.32 -3.95 -12.95
N ALA A 202 -12.12 -4.53 -13.02
CA ALA A 202 -11.78 -5.57 -13.99
C ALA A 202 -12.61 -6.85 -13.80
N LYS A 203 -13.00 -7.19 -12.57
CA LYS A 203 -13.91 -8.32 -12.28
C LYS A 203 -15.33 -8.05 -12.77
N GLU A 204 -15.84 -6.84 -12.54
CA GLU A 204 -17.19 -6.44 -12.95
C GLU A 204 -17.29 -6.33 -14.48
N ARG A 205 -16.23 -5.80 -15.11
CA ARG A 205 -16.12 -5.61 -16.55
C ARG A 205 -14.73 -6.03 -17.03
N PRO A 206 -14.55 -7.30 -17.44
CA PRO A 206 -13.31 -7.74 -18.05
C PRO A 206 -13.04 -6.96 -19.34
N ASP A 207 -11.86 -6.35 -19.43
CA ASP A 207 -11.35 -5.61 -20.58
C ASP A 207 -9.82 -5.72 -20.59
N ASP A 208 -9.22 -5.96 -21.75
CA ASP A 208 -7.77 -6.19 -21.83
C ASP A 208 -6.97 -4.95 -21.42
N ARG A 209 -7.50 -3.75 -21.65
CA ARG A 209 -6.81 -2.49 -21.30
C ARG A 209 -6.70 -2.33 -19.79
N ILE A 210 -7.75 -2.68 -19.03
CA ILE A 210 -7.66 -2.58 -17.57
C ILE A 210 -6.75 -3.67 -17.00
N ALA A 211 -6.71 -4.85 -17.63
CA ALA A 211 -5.74 -5.89 -17.26
C ALA A 211 -4.29 -5.46 -17.53
N GLU A 212 -4.04 -4.80 -18.66
CA GLU A 212 -2.73 -4.23 -19.02
C GLU A 212 -2.32 -3.13 -18.03
N SER A 213 -3.19 -2.15 -17.75
CA SER A 213 -2.91 -1.11 -16.75
C SER A 213 -2.69 -1.65 -15.33
N ILE A 214 -3.35 -2.75 -14.96
CA ILE A 214 -3.07 -3.48 -13.71
C ILE A 214 -1.68 -4.11 -13.75
N GLY A 215 -1.27 -4.70 -14.88
CA GLY A 215 0.06 -5.27 -15.08
C GLY A 215 1.17 -4.22 -14.98
N GLU A 216 0.95 -3.02 -15.52
CA GLU A 216 1.89 -1.90 -15.45
C GLU A 216 2.21 -1.48 -14.01
N GLN A 217 1.30 -1.71 -13.07
CA GLN A 217 1.53 -1.46 -11.63
C GLN A 217 2.70 -2.27 -11.06
N GLN A 218 3.20 -3.28 -11.75
CA GLN A 218 4.42 -3.99 -11.39
C GLN A 218 5.64 -3.06 -11.29
N ILE A 219 5.72 -2.02 -12.12
CA ILE A 219 6.82 -1.06 -12.09
C ILE A 219 6.81 -0.28 -10.77
N ILE A 220 5.64 0.25 -10.41
CA ILE A 220 5.42 0.99 -9.17
C ILE A 220 5.63 0.06 -7.95
N LEU A 221 5.18 -1.19 -8.03
CA LEU A 221 5.41 -2.18 -6.98
C LEU A 221 6.91 -2.39 -6.73
N ASN A 222 7.74 -2.50 -7.77
CA ASN A 222 9.17 -2.69 -7.60
C ASN A 222 9.81 -1.52 -6.86
N GLN A 223 9.45 -0.28 -7.20
CA GLN A 223 9.90 0.93 -6.49
C GLN A 223 9.40 0.92 -5.04
N LEU A 224 8.12 0.60 -4.82
CA LEU A 224 7.54 0.53 -3.49
C LEU A 224 8.24 -0.52 -2.62
N MET A 225 8.62 -1.66 -3.20
CA MET A 225 9.39 -2.69 -2.50
C MET A 225 10.77 -2.19 -2.09
N ILE A 226 11.46 -1.38 -2.91
CA ILE A 226 12.73 -0.74 -2.52
C ILE A 226 12.53 0.12 -1.27
N VAL A 227 11.50 0.98 -1.28
CA VAL A 227 11.14 1.84 -0.15
C VAL A 227 10.81 1.01 1.11
N LEU A 228 9.89 0.05 1.01
CA LEU A 228 9.43 -0.76 2.16
C LEU A 228 10.54 -1.64 2.72
N ASN A 229 11.42 -2.16 1.87
CA ASN A 229 12.55 -3.00 2.28
C ASN A 229 13.53 -2.25 3.20
N ASN A 230 13.62 -0.92 3.10
CA ASN A 230 14.43 -0.09 3.99
C ASN A 230 13.93 -0.13 5.45
N TYR A 231 12.66 -0.49 5.65
CA TYR A 231 12.01 -0.53 6.96
C TYR A 231 11.66 -1.94 7.44
N LYS A 232 12.35 -2.99 6.95
CA LYS A 232 12.15 -4.41 7.34
C LYS A 232 12.21 -4.70 8.84
N LYS A 233 12.77 -3.80 9.65
CA LYS A 233 12.81 -3.91 11.11
C LYS A 233 11.47 -3.53 11.77
N ASP A 234 10.61 -2.77 11.09
CA ASP A 234 9.26 -2.45 11.54
C ASP A 234 8.33 -3.65 11.28
N LYS A 235 7.82 -4.26 12.35
CA LYS A 235 6.96 -5.46 12.26
C LYS A 235 5.72 -5.26 11.41
N PHE A 236 5.14 -4.06 11.37
CA PHE A 236 3.98 -3.80 10.54
C PHE A 236 4.35 -3.92 9.06
N ILE A 237 5.48 -3.33 8.67
CA ILE A 237 5.99 -3.37 7.30
C ILE A 237 6.44 -4.80 6.96
N THR A 238 7.13 -5.51 7.85
CA THR A 238 7.49 -6.92 7.63
C THR A 238 6.28 -7.82 7.43
N ASN A 239 5.14 -7.54 8.06
CA ASN A 239 3.92 -8.33 7.86
C ASN A 239 3.17 -7.95 6.58
N LEU A 240 3.48 -6.79 5.99
CA LEU A 240 2.88 -6.31 4.76
C LEU A 240 3.58 -6.89 3.51
N ILE A 241 4.88 -7.19 3.59
CA ILE A 241 5.73 -7.68 2.50
C ILE A 241 6.13 -9.15 2.68
#